data_AF-A0A7Y2G2Q5-F1
#
_entry.id   AF-A0A7Y2G2Q5-F1
#
_cell.length_a   1.000
_cell.length_b   1.000
_cell.length_c   1.000
_cell.angle_alpha   90.00
_cell.angle_beta   90.00
_cell.angle_gamma   90.00
#
_symmetry.space_group_name_H-M   'P 1'
#
loop_
_entity.id
_entity.type
_entity.pdbx_description
1 polymer ?
#
loop_
_entity_poly.entity_id
_entity_poly.type
_entity_poly.pdbx_seq_one_letter_code
_entity_poly.pdbx_strand_id
1 'polypeptide(L)'
;SIGGIGSVRGYPQNSFRATRAFVGNAEYAISDFDLLDGWLGGLQLSGFFDAGWVSRGTDQSFDLSHMITSAGVGLGFFERRLRLELAFPLTDRAGSRDPSLWLRLIPAF
;
A
#
# COMPACT_ATOMS: atom_id res chain seq x y z
N SER A 1 -4.01 7.56 13.28
CA SER A 1 -4.78 7.59 12.02
C SER A 1 -4.18 6.60 11.04
N ILE A 2 -4.97 6.09 10.10
CA ILE A 2 -4.50 5.22 9.01
C ILE A 2 -5.02 5.73 7.65
N GLY A 3 -4.50 5.15 6.57
CA GLY A 3 -4.68 5.58 5.19
C GLY A 3 -3.41 6.23 4.64
N GLY A 4 -3.03 5.88 3.41
CA GLY A 4 -1.81 6.32 2.74
C GLY A 4 -0.69 5.27 2.76
N ILE A 5 0.42 5.61 2.12
CA ILE A 5 1.49 4.65 1.75
C ILE A 5 2.14 3.90 2.93
N GLY A 6 2.13 4.50 4.13
CA GLY A 6 2.70 3.89 5.35
C GLY A 6 1.71 3.05 6.17
N SER A 7 0.49 2.80 5.66
CA SER A 7 -0.51 2.01 6.38
C SER A 7 -1.36 1.17 5.43
N VAL A 8 -2.48 1.71 4.94
CA VAL A 8 -3.32 1.07 3.93
C VAL A 8 -3.22 1.89 2.65
N ARG A 9 -2.45 1.39 1.67
CA ARG A 9 -2.32 2.00 0.33
C ARG A 9 -3.69 2.03 -0.36
N GLY A 10 -3.88 2.86 -1.37
CA GLY A 10 -5.18 3.01 -2.03
C GLY A 10 -6.04 4.12 -1.42
N TYR A 11 -5.88 4.41 -0.13
CA TYR A 11 -6.65 5.44 0.56
C TYR A 11 -5.86 6.75 0.75
N PRO A 12 -6.54 7.90 0.81
CA PRO A 12 -5.88 9.17 1.11
C PRO A 12 -5.18 9.17 2.47
N GLN A 13 -4.11 9.95 2.58
CA GLN A 13 -3.30 10.06 3.79
C GLN A 13 -4.16 10.44 5.00
N ASN A 14 -4.07 9.65 6.08
CA ASN A 14 -4.76 9.90 7.36
C ASN A 14 -6.29 10.04 7.27
N SER A 15 -6.92 9.45 6.24
CA SER A 15 -8.37 9.48 6.03
C SER A 15 -9.17 8.81 7.14
N PHE A 16 -8.60 7.85 7.85
CA PHE A 16 -9.26 7.14 8.94
C PHE A 16 -8.66 7.52 10.30
N ARG A 17 -9.42 8.25 11.11
CA ARG A 17 -8.99 8.75 12.43
C ARG A 17 -9.77 8.10 13.55
N ALA A 18 -9.05 7.51 14.50
CA ALA A 18 -9.62 6.91 15.70
C ALA A 18 -8.55 6.78 16.80
N THR A 19 -8.95 6.30 17.98
CA THR A 19 -8.10 6.16 19.18
C THR A 19 -7.30 4.85 19.18
N ARG A 20 -7.80 3.83 18.47
CA ARG A 20 -7.13 2.53 18.27
C ARG A 20 -7.04 2.22 16.79
N ALA A 21 -5.94 1.59 16.40
CA ALA A 21 -5.74 1.11 15.04
C ALA A 21 -4.98 -0.21 15.05
N PHE A 22 -5.33 -1.09 14.11
CA PHE A 22 -4.58 -2.27 13.75
C PHE A 22 -4.30 -2.20 12.24
N VAL A 23 -3.06 -2.51 11.84
CA VAL A 23 -2.66 -2.53 10.43
C VAL A 23 -1.84 -3.79 10.19
N GLY A 24 -2.15 -4.49 9.11
CA GLY A 24 -1.40 -5.63 8.61
C GLY A 24 -1.10 -5.44 7.13
N ASN A 25 0.08 -5.90 6.72
CA ASN A 25 0.50 -5.92 5.33
C ASN A 25 1.07 -7.29 4.99
N ALA A 26 0.76 -7.76 3.78
CA ALA A 26 1.46 -8.84 3.12
C ALA A 26 1.99 -8.31 1.78
N GLU A 27 3.28 -8.52 1.51
CA GLU A 27 3.92 -8.12 0.26
C GLU A 27 4.73 -9.29 -0.27
N TYR A 28 4.57 -9.56 -1.57
CA TYR A 28 5.38 -10.50 -2.31
C TYR A 28 6.12 -9.75 -3.40
N ALA A 29 7.44 -9.88 -3.43
CA ALA A 29 8.26 -9.20 -4.41
C ALA A 29 9.24 -10.19 -5.03
N ILE A 30 9.42 -10.04 -6.33
CA ILE A 30 10.47 -10.72 -7.06
C ILE A 30 11.40 -9.63 -7.59
N SER A 31 12.70 -9.85 -7.40
CA SER A 31 13.75 -8.85 -7.62
C SER A 31 14.80 -9.37 -8.61
N ASP A 32 15.66 -8.45 -9.03
CA ASP A 32 16.86 -8.73 -9.82
C ASP A 32 16.55 -9.35 -11.19
N PHE A 33 15.49 -8.83 -11.81
CA PHE A 33 15.21 -9.10 -13.21
C PHE A 33 15.90 -8.07 -14.09
N ASP A 34 16.54 -8.57 -15.14
CA ASP A 34 17.01 -7.74 -16.24
C ASP A 34 16.02 -7.85 -17.40
N LEU A 35 15.44 -6.72 -17.79
CA LEU A 35 14.66 -6.60 -19.01
C LEU A 35 15.43 -5.72 -20.02
N LEU A 36 15.21 -5.98 -21.31
CA LEU A 36 15.82 -5.23 -22.42
C LEU A 36 17.36 -5.27 -22.41
N ASP A 37 17.95 -6.47 -22.33
CA ASP A 37 19.40 -6.69 -22.41
C ASP A 37 20.24 -5.79 -21.48
N GLY A 38 19.75 -5.57 -20.24
CA GLY A 38 20.45 -4.84 -19.18
C GLY A 38 20.27 -3.32 -19.16
N TRP A 39 19.48 -2.74 -20.07
CA TRP A 39 19.15 -1.29 -20.01
C TRP A 39 18.31 -0.91 -18.80
N LEU A 40 17.48 -1.84 -18.32
CA LEU A 40 16.69 -1.68 -17.10
C LEU A 40 17.18 -2.71 -16.07
N GLY A 41 18.39 -2.48 -15.56
CA GLY A 41 18.97 -3.32 -14.51
C GLY A 41 18.29 -3.12 -13.15
N GLY A 42 18.17 -4.21 -12.39
CA GLY A 42 17.67 -4.19 -11.02
C GLY A 42 16.18 -3.85 -10.92
N LEU A 43 15.37 -4.40 -11.82
CA LEU A 43 13.91 -4.29 -11.74
C LEU A 43 13.36 -5.16 -10.60
N GLN A 44 12.28 -4.68 -10.01
CA GLN A 44 11.50 -5.41 -9.03
C GLN A 44 10.03 -5.37 -9.43
N LEU A 45 9.36 -6.51 -9.40
CA LEU A 45 7.90 -6.60 -9.48
C LEU A 45 7.39 -7.00 -8.10
N SER A 46 6.37 -6.31 -7.62
CA SER A 46 5.73 -6.61 -6.33
C SER A 46 4.22 -6.63 -6.45
N GLY A 47 3.61 -7.49 -5.64
CA GLY A 47 2.18 -7.48 -5.35
C GLY A 47 1.98 -7.37 -3.85
N PHE A 48 0.93 -6.69 -3.41
CA PHE A 48 0.67 -6.51 -2.00
C PHE A 48 -0.82 -6.54 -1.66
N PHE A 49 -1.09 -6.80 -0.38
CA PHE A 49 -2.38 -6.67 0.26
C PHE A 49 -2.20 -5.94 1.59
N ASP A 50 -2.97 -4.88 1.81
CA ASP A 50 -3.00 -4.14 3.07
C ASP A 50 -4.37 -4.29 3.72
N ALA A 51 -4.35 -4.36 5.05
CA ALA A 51 -5.52 -4.44 5.89
C ALA A 51 -5.39 -3.49 7.06
N GLY A 52 -6.45 -2.75 7.35
CA GLY A 52 -6.54 -1.84 8.48
C GLY A 52 -7.85 -1.99 9.21
N TRP A 53 -7.83 -1.68 10.49
CA TRP A 53 -9.03 -1.53 11.31
C TRP A 53 -8.82 -0.36 12.27
N VAL A 54 -9.86 0.43 12.50
CA VAL A 54 -9.83 1.55 13.43
C VAL A 54 -11.03 1.53 14.35
N SER A 55 -10.85 1.94 15.60
CA SER A 55 -11.93 2.09 16.57
C SER A 55 -11.78 3.35 17.41
N ARG A 56 -12.91 4.00 17.70
CA ARG A 56 -12.99 5.25 18.48
C ARG A 56 -13.14 5.01 19.98
N GLY A 57 -13.42 3.78 20.44
CA GLY A 57 -13.71 3.50 21.85
C GLY A 57 -13.50 2.04 22.25
N THR A 58 -13.74 1.73 23.53
CA THR A 58 -13.65 0.38 24.09
C THR A 58 -14.80 -0.53 23.67
N ASP A 59 -15.93 0.04 23.28
CA ASP A 59 -17.20 -0.68 23.13
C ASP A 59 -17.38 -1.25 21.71
N GLN A 60 -16.50 -0.88 20.78
CA GLN A 60 -16.44 -1.50 19.46
C GLN A 60 -15.50 -2.70 19.48
N SER A 61 -16.10 -3.88 19.42
CA SER A 61 -15.40 -5.13 19.16
C SER A 61 -14.74 -5.12 17.78
N PHE A 62 -13.64 -5.85 17.66
CA PHE A 62 -13.03 -6.11 16.36
C PHE A 62 -14.02 -6.88 15.48
N ASP A 63 -14.20 -6.43 14.23
CA ASP A 63 -15.06 -7.05 13.23
C ASP A 63 -14.37 -6.99 11.87
N LEU A 64 -14.25 -8.15 11.22
CA LEU A 64 -13.69 -8.30 9.88
C LEU A 64 -14.51 -7.53 8.83
N SER A 65 -15.82 -7.38 9.03
CA SER A 65 -16.69 -6.61 8.12
C SER A 65 -16.31 -5.12 8.07
N HIS A 66 -15.64 -4.63 9.12
CA HIS A 66 -15.20 -3.25 9.29
C HIS A 66 -13.75 -3.00 8.88
N MET A 67 -13.11 -3.99 8.26
CA MET A 67 -11.76 -3.82 7.75
C MET A 67 -11.72 -2.85 6.57
N ILE A 68 -10.64 -2.08 6.53
CA ILE A 68 -10.24 -1.18 5.46
C ILE A 68 -9.14 -1.92 4.72
N THR A 69 -9.44 -2.46 3.55
CA THR A 69 -8.51 -3.32 2.82
C THR A 69 -8.18 -2.76 1.45
N SER A 70 -6.95 -3.00 1.00
CA SER A 70 -6.52 -2.69 -0.36
C SER A 70 -5.57 -3.75 -0.89
N ALA A 71 -5.42 -3.78 -2.21
CA ALA A 71 -4.42 -4.58 -2.87
C ALA A 71 -3.80 -3.79 -4.00
N GLY A 72 -2.63 -4.20 -4.46
CA GLY A 72 -1.98 -3.51 -5.55
C GLY A 72 -0.74 -4.19 -6.05
N VAL A 73 -0.13 -3.53 -7.03
CA VAL A 73 1.10 -3.97 -7.67
C VAL A 73 2.09 -2.81 -7.70
N GLY A 74 3.38 -3.13 -7.72
CA GLY A 74 4.42 -2.13 -7.79
C GLY A 74 5.59 -2.57 -8.64
N LEU A 75 6.22 -1.59 -9.28
CA LEU A 75 7.44 -1.72 -10.06
C LEU A 75 8.55 -0.92 -9.37
N GLY A 76 9.66 -1.58 -9.08
CA GLY A 76 10.90 -0.95 -8.67
C GLY A 76 11.87 -0.89 -9.84
N PHE A 77 12.61 0.21 -9.97
CA PHE A 77 13.66 0.42 -10.96
C PHE A 77 14.95 0.84 -10.26
N PHE A 78 16.09 0.60 -10.92
CA PHE A 78 17.41 1.04 -10.46
C PHE A 78 17.68 0.61 -9.01
N GLU A 79 17.61 -0.69 -8.73
CA GLU A 79 17.82 -1.25 -7.38
C GLU A 79 16.81 -0.73 -6.33
N ARG A 80 15.60 -0.37 -6.78
CA ARG A 80 14.49 0.19 -5.99
C ARG A 80 14.65 1.66 -5.57
N ARG A 81 15.57 2.41 -6.20
CA ARG A 81 15.68 3.87 -6.01
C ARG A 81 14.46 4.62 -6.53
N LEU A 82 13.80 4.07 -7.54
CA LEU A 82 12.53 4.53 -8.06
C LEU A 82 11.50 3.41 -7.86
N ARG A 83 10.36 3.71 -7.21
CA ARG A 83 9.26 2.76 -7.07
C ARG A 83 7.95 3.40 -7.50
N LEU A 84 7.23 2.71 -8.37
CA LEU A 84 5.88 3.04 -8.81
C LEU A 84 4.92 2.01 -8.21
N GLU A 85 3.87 2.41 -7.53
CA GLU A 85 2.88 1.49 -6.95
C GLU A 85 1.47 1.91 -7.32
N LEU A 86 0.69 0.98 -7.87
CA LEU A 86 -0.74 1.15 -8.14
C LEU A 86 -1.53 0.39 -7.09
N ALA A 87 -2.37 1.11 -6.34
CA ALA A 87 -3.10 0.58 -5.21
C ALA A 87 -4.61 0.76 -5.39
N PHE A 88 -5.36 -0.32 -5.20
CA PHE A 88 -6.81 -0.40 -5.35
C PHE A 88 -7.48 -0.60 -3.99
N PRO A 89 -8.32 0.34 -3.54
CA PRO A 89 -9.23 0.09 -2.43
C PRO A 89 -10.13 -1.11 -2.72
N LEU A 90 -10.14 -2.11 -1.85
CA LEU A 90 -11.04 -3.26 -1.96
C LEU A 90 -12.36 -3.02 -1.22
N THR A 91 -12.38 -2.05 -0.31
CA THR A 91 -13.58 -1.64 0.44
C THR A 91 -13.92 -0.19 0.20
N ASP A 92 -15.21 0.14 0.08
CA ASP A 92 -15.66 1.53 0.01
C ASP A 92 -15.83 2.10 1.41
N ARG A 93 -14.77 2.73 1.93
CA ARG A 93 -14.74 3.28 3.29
C ARG A 93 -14.34 4.76 3.34
N ALA A 94 -13.77 5.29 2.25
CA ALA A 94 -13.32 6.68 2.15
C ALA A 94 -14.08 7.50 1.09
N GLY A 95 -15.22 7.00 0.60
CA GLY A 95 -16.05 7.68 -0.40
C GLY A 95 -15.55 7.54 -1.84
N SER A 96 -14.64 6.58 -2.09
CA SER A 96 -14.17 6.22 -3.43
C SER A 96 -13.47 4.86 -3.39
N ARG A 97 -13.58 4.11 -4.49
CA ARG A 97 -12.78 2.91 -4.80
C ARG A 97 -11.74 3.14 -5.89
N ASP A 98 -11.49 4.41 -6.21
CA ASP A 98 -10.59 4.77 -7.30
C ASP A 98 -9.17 4.33 -6.96
N PRO A 99 -8.44 3.77 -7.93
CA PRO A 99 -7.05 3.43 -7.72
C PRO A 99 -6.21 4.69 -7.47
N SER A 100 -5.14 4.52 -6.70
CA SER A 100 -4.14 5.56 -6.49
C SER A 100 -2.80 5.10 -7.02
N LEU A 101 -2.10 6.01 -7.70
CA LEU A 101 -0.74 5.81 -8.19
C LEU A 101 0.22 6.54 -7.27
N TRP A 102 1.22 5.82 -6.78
CA TRP A 102 2.25 6.34 -5.90
C TRP A 102 3.61 6.28 -6.58
N LEU A 103 4.36 7.37 -6.44
CA LEU A 103 5.74 7.47 -6.88
C LEU A 103 6.62 7.69 -5.66
N ARG A 104 7.61 6.82 -5.46
CA ARG A 104 8.61 6.93 -4.40
C ARG A 104 10.00 7.04 -5.00
N LEU A 105 10.72 8.08 -4.57
CA LEU A 105 12.11 8.33 -4.91
C LEU A 105 12.94 8.15 -3.64
N ILE A 106 13.91 7.24 -3.68
CA ILE A 106 14.86 6.99 -2.59
C ILE A 106 16.25 7.37 -3.11
N PRO A 107 16.66 8.64 -2.99
CA PRO A 107 18.00 9.03 -3.36
C PRO A 107 19.00 8.43 -2.37
N ALA A 108 20.03 7.78 -2.89
CA ALA A 108 21.25 7.47 -2.16
C ALA A 108 22.32 8.42 -2.67
N PHE A 109 22.83 9.29 -1.79
CA PHE A 109 23.96 10.18 -2.06
C PHE A 109 25.22 9.59 -1.44
#